data_AF-A0A3B9VJ55-F1
#
_entry.id   AF-A0A3B9VJ55-F1
#
_cell.length_a   1.000
_cell.length_b   1.000
_cell.length_c   1.000
_cell.angle_alpha   90.00
_cell.angle_beta   90.00
_cell.angle_gamma   90.00
#
_symmetry.space_group_name_H-M   'P 1'
#
loop_
_entity.id
_entity.type
_entity.pdbx_description
1 polymer ?
#
loop_
_entity_poly.entity_id
_entity_poly.type
_entity_poly.pdbx_seq_one_letter_code
_entity_poly.pdbx_strand_id
1 'polypeptide(L)'
;DDKIIHNAGHEDMPWWALAMKYERSFSDAYRALNVMAPTYEPRATGHITQMIELIEKLIANGSAYAPGNGDVYLEVRKLKSYLTLSNQKLDDLLVAKDGEEKLKRDPRDFALWK
;
A
#
# COMPACT_ATOMS: atom_id res chain seq x y z
N ASP A 1 -4.32 -6.15 2.79
CA ASP A 1 -2.91 -6.57 2.94
C ASP A 1 -2.88 -8.08 2.81
N ASP A 2 -2.02 -8.59 1.92
CA ASP A 2 -1.92 -10.02 1.60
C ASP A 2 -1.59 -10.85 2.84
N LYS A 3 -0.83 -10.30 3.79
CA LYS A 3 -0.51 -10.98 5.06
C LYS A 3 -1.74 -11.16 5.93
N ILE A 4 -2.66 -10.18 5.97
CA ILE A 4 -3.91 -10.31 6.75
C ILE A 4 -4.77 -11.40 6.12
N ILE A 5 -4.91 -11.43 4.79
CA ILE A 5 -5.70 -12.45 4.09
C ILE A 5 -5.09 -13.84 4.29
N HIS A 6 -3.77 -13.95 4.15
CA HIS A 6 -3.04 -15.20 4.36
C HIS A 6 -3.19 -15.72 5.80
N ASN A 7 -2.94 -14.88 6.81
CA ASN A 7 -3.03 -15.26 8.21
C ASN A 7 -4.47 -15.56 8.63
N ALA A 8 -5.46 -14.91 8.03
CA ALA A 8 -6.87 -15.16 8.27
C ALA A 8 -7.26 -16.59 7.88
N GLY A 9 -6.73 -17.08 6.77
CA GLY A 9 -6.88 -18.48 6.36
C GLY A 9 -6.19 -19.47 7.32
N HIS A 10 -5.05 -19.09 7.92
CA HIS A 10 -4.36 -19.93 8.90
C HIS A 10 -5.07 -20.00 10.25
N GLU A 11 -5.67 -18.90 10.70
CA GLU A 11 -6.38 -18.82 11.98
C GLU A 11 -7.87 -19.20 11.86
N ASP A 12 -8.34 -19.64 10.69
CA ASP A 12 -9.74 -19.95 10.37
C ASP A 12 -10.71 -18.86 10.86
N MET A 13 -10.36 -17.61 10.53
CA MET A 13 -11.08 -16.42 10.99
C MET A 13 -11.28 -15.45 9.84
N PRO A 14 -12.42 -14.73 9.75
CA PRO A 14 -12.57 -13.65 8.78
C PRO A 14 -11.47 -12.59 8.93
N TRP A 15 -10.95 -12.09 7.81
CA TRP A 15 -9.83 -11.12 7.79
C TRP A 15 -10.09 -9.89 8.66
N TRP A 16 -11.33 -9.41 8.73
CA TRP A 16 -11.71 -8.23 9.51
C TRP A 16 -11.66 -8.52 11.01
N ALA A 17 -12.01 -9.74 11.43
CA ALA A 17 -11.93 -10.14 12.83
C ALA A 17 -10.47 -10.31 13.25
N LEU A 18 -9.63 -10.88 12.37
CA LEU A 18 -8.19 -11.00 12.59
C LEU A 18 -7.54 -9.61 12.76
N ALA A 19 -7.86 -8.68 11.86
CA ALA A 19 -7.34 -7.31 11.93
C ALA A 19 -7.72 -6.64 13.25
N MET A 20 -8.99 -6.74 13.68
CA MET A 20 -9.47 -6.16 14.95
C MET A 20 -8.81 -6.81 16.18
N LYS A 21 -8.59 -8.13 16.16
CA LYS A 21 -7.90 -8.87 17.22
C LYS A 21 -6.48 -8.33 17.44
N TYR A 22 -5.73 -8.15 16.36
CA TYR A 22 -4.36 -7.64 16.45
C TYR A 22 -4.29 -6.13 16.69
N GLU A 23 -5.22 -5.34 16.15
CA GLU A 23 -5.36 -3.90 16.47
C GLU A 23 -5.55 -3.67 17.98
N ARG A 24 -6.43 -4.46 18.61
CA ARG A 24 -6.64 -4.39 20.07
C ARG A 24 -5.41 -4.82 20.86
N SER A 25 -4.79 -5.93 20.46
CA SER A 25 -3.55 -6.42 21.10
C SER A 25 -2.43 -5.38 21.02
N PHE A 26 -2.28 -4.71 19.88
CA PHE A 26 -1.31 -3.63 19.68
C PHE A 26 -1.59 -2.44 20.59
N SER A 27 -2.85 -2.00 20.66
CA SER A 27 -3.29 -0.89 21.53
C SER A 27 -3.02 -1.19 23.01
N ASP A 28 -3.28 -2.43 23.45
CA ASP A 28 -3.05 -2.87 24.82
C ASP A 28 -1.55 -2.89 25.16
N ALA A 29 -0.70 -3.34 24.23
CA ALA A 29 0.75 -3.30 24.38
C ALA A 29 1.29 -1.85 24.46
N TYR A 30 0.80 -0.94 23.61
CA TYR A 30 1.17 0.47 23.66
C TYR A 30 0.79 1.13 24.99
N ARG A 31 -0.39 0.82 25.51
CA ARG A 31 -0.84 1.31 26.83
C ARG A 31 0.03 0.76 27.96
N ALA A 32 0.42 -0.51 27.89
CA ALA A 32 1.33 -1.11 28.88
C ALA A 32 2.71 -0.44 28.90
N LEU A 33 3.16 0.08 27.76
CA LEU A 33 4.39 0.85 27.62
C LEU A 33 4.21 2.35 27.92
N ASN A 34 3.03 2.76 28.39
CA ASN A 34 2.67 4.15 28.65
C ASN A 34 2.88 5.08 27.43
N VAL A 35 2.70 4.54 26.22
CA VAL A 35 2.75 5.35 25.00
C VAL A 35 1.46 6.15 24.90
N MET A 36 1.60 7.44 24.63
CA MET A 36 0.46 8.34 24.43
C MET A 36 -0.34 7.90 23.20
N ALA A 37 -1.66 7.80 23.36
CA ALA A 37 -2.54 7.47 22.26
C ALA A 37 -2.51 8.61 21.20
N PRO A 38 -2.52 8.27 19.91
CA PRO A 38 -2.68 9.28 18.87
C PRO A 38 -4.05 9.93 18.95
N THR A 39 -4.15 11.15 18.45
CA THR A 39 -5.44 11.87 18.36
C THR A 39 -6.37 11.25 17.32
N TYR A 40 -5.83 10.48 16.38
CA TYR A 40 -6.58 9.81 15.33
C TYR A 40 -5.80 8.61 14.76
N GLU A 41 -6.48 7.48 14.57
CA GLU A 41 -5.95 6.25 13.95
C GLU A 41 -6.81 5.88 12.73
N PRO A 42 -6.47 6.37 11.52
CA PRO A 42 -7.21 6.03 10.32
C PRO A 42 -6.98 4.57 9.93
N ARG A 43 -8.08 3.85 9.68
CA ARG A 43 -8.01 2.53 9.05
C ARG A 43 -8.03 2.68 7.53
N ALA A 44 -7.19 1.90 6.84
CA ALA A 44 -7.20 1.83 5.38
C ALA A 44 -8.60 1.53 4.81
N THR A 45 -9.32 0.59 5.44
CA THR A 45 -10.70 0.22 5.07
C THR A 45 -11.71 1.35 5.25
N GLY A 46 -11.42 2.35 6.08
CA GLY A 46 -12.26 3.53 6.27
C GLY A 46 -11.95 4.68 5.30
N HIS A 47 -10.95 4.55 4.43
CA HIS A 47 -10.45 5.63 3.55
C HIS A 47 -10.39 5.27 2.06
N ILE A 48 -11.13 4.23 1.67
CA ILE A 48 -11.13 3.75 0.27
C ILE A 48 -11.53 4.86 -0.71
N THR A 49 -12.50 5.70 -0.35
CA THR A 49 -12.92 6.83 -1.20
C THR A 49 -11.77 7.80 -1.47
N GLN A 50 -11.02 8.20 -0.43
CA GLN A 50 -9.88 9.11 -0.58
C GLN A 50 -8.72 8.46 -1.35
N MET A 51 -8.52 7.14 -1.21
CA MET A 51 -7.55 6.40 -2.03
C MET A 51 -7.93 6.47 -3.50
N ILE A 52 -9.20 6.22 -3.84
CA ILE A 52 -9.71 6.31 -5.21
C ILE A 52 -9.55 7.73 -5.75
N GLU A 53 -9.93 8.76 -5.00
CA GLU A 53 -9.78 10.17 -5.41
C GLU A 53 -8.32 10.54 -5.71
N LEU A 54 -7.37 10.03 -4.91
CA LEU A 54 -5.95 10.25 -5.14
C LEU A 54 -5.51 9.55 -6.44
N ILE A 55 -5.94 8.31 -6.65
CA ILE A 55 -5.62 7.53 -7.84
C ILE A 55 -6.14 8.22 -9.10
N GLU A 56 -7.38 8.72 -9.08
CA GLU A 56 -7.97 9.47 -10.19
C GLU A 56 -7.15 10.71 -10.54
N LYS A 57 -6.68 11.46 -9.54
CA LYS A 57 -5.79 12.62 -9.77
C LYS A 57 -4.46 12.22 -10.38
N LEU A 58 -3.89 11.09 -9.97
CA LEU A 58 -2.64 10.56 -10.51
C LEU A 58 -2.79 10.06 -11.95
N ILE A 59 -3.93 9.47 -12.29
CA ILE A 59 -4.25 9.09 -13.67
C ILE A 59 -4.42 10.36 -14.52
N ALA A 60 -5.21 11.33 -14.04
CA ALA A 60 -5.50 12.57 -14.75
C ALA A 60 -4.24 13.39 -15.05
N ASN A 61 -3.24 13.36 -14.17
CA ASN A 61 -1.97 14.05 -14.38
C ASN A 61 -0.91 13.21 -15.14
N GLY A 62 -1.25 11.99 -15.56
CA GLY A 62 -0.39 11.10 -16.33
C GLY A 62 0.75 10.44 -15.55
N SER A 63 0.71 10.46 -14.21
CA SER A 63 1.69 9.77 -13.35
C SER A 63 1.26 8.35 -12.99
N ALA A 64 0.01 7.97 -13.27
CA ALA A 64 -0.49 6.60 -13.11
C ALA A 64 -1.18 6.09 -14.37
N TYR A 65 -1.28 4.77 -14.51
CA TYR A 65 -1.91 4.12 -15.66
C TYR A 65 -2.57 2.79 -15.27
N ALA A 66 -3.58 2.39 -16.05
CA ALA A 66 -4.25 1.10 -15.93
C ALA A 66 -4.02 0.30 -17.23
N PRO A 67 -3.31 -0.85 -17.19
CA PRO A 67 -2.96 -1.62 -18.39
C PRO A 67 -4.12 -2.49 -18.91
N GLY A 68 -5.28 -2.48 -18.25
CA GLY A 68 -6.49 -3.20 -18.69
C GLY A 68 -6.79 -4.51 -17.95
N ASN A 69 -6.03 -4.85 -16.90
CA ASN A 69 -6.25 -6.03 -16.06
C ASN A 69 -7.03 -5.74 -14.76
N GLY A 70 -7.47 -4.49 -14.55
CA GLY A 70 -8.13 -4.04 -13.31
C GLY A 70 -7.21 -3.35 -12.31
N ASP A 71 -5.89 -3.52 -12.46
CA ASP A 71 -4.91 -2.84 -11.60
C ASP A 71 -4.66 -1.40 -12.06
N VAL A 72 -4.16 -0.60 -11.11
CA VAL A 72 -3.60 0.73 -11.40
C VAL A 72 -2.18 0.80 -10.88
N TYR A 73 -1.26 1.29 -11.70
CA TYR A 73 0.16 1.42 -11.39
C TYR A 73 0.62 2.88 -11.40
N LEU A 74 1.55 3.21 -10.52
CA LEU A 74 2.27 4.49 -10.55
C LEU A 74 3.51 4.37 -11.45
N GLU A 75 3.64 5.26 -12.44
CA GLU A 75 4.78 5.30 -13.36
C GLU A 75 5.94 6.08 -12.71
N VAL A 76 6.89 5.36 -12.12
CA VAL A 76 7.95 5.98 -11.29
C VAL A 76 8.85 6.93 -12.08
N ARG A 77 9.00 6.72 -13.40
CA ARG A 77 9.77 7.59 -14.28
C ARG A 77 9.13 8.96 -14.54
N LYS A 78 7.83 9.12 -14.27
CA LYS A 78 7.14 10.42 -14.37
C LYS A 78 7.34 11.30 -13.14
N LEU A 79 7.80 10.72 -12.04
CA LEU A 79 7.97 11.40 -10.76
C LEU A 79 9.34 12.08 -10.69
N LYS A 80 9.37 13.40 -10.88
CA LYS A 80 10.63 14.18 -10.94
C LYS A 80 11.48 14.11 -9.67
N SER A 81 10.85 14.03 -8.50
CA SER A 81 11.52 13.99 -7.19
C SER A 81 11.43 12.62 -6.53
N TYR A 82 11.30 11.55 -7.31
CA TYR A 82 11.27 10.21 -6.75
C TYR A 82 12.62 9.87 -6.10
N LEU A 83 12.57 9.15 -4.98
CA LEU A 83 13.74 8.76 -4.16
C LEU A 83 14.49 9.89 -3.45
N THR A 84 13.94 11.11 -3.40
CA THR A 84 14.52 12.19 -2.57
C THR A 84 14.62 11.80 -1.09
N LEU A 85 13.68 11.02 -0.56
CA LEU A 85 13.71 10.58 0.84
C LEU A 85 14.83 9.55 1.13
N SER A 86 15.04 8.60 0.22
CA SER A 86 16.06 7.54 0.40
C SER A 86 17.45 7.96 -0.10
N ASN A 87 17.54 9.05 -0.86
CA ASN A 87 18.75 9.50 -1.54
C ASN A 87 19.38 8.43 -2.45
N GLN A 88 18.53 7.65 -3.13
CA GLN A 88 18.94 6.61 -4.08
C GLN A 88 18.64 7.05 -5.51
N LYS A 89 19.34 6.44 -6.47
CA LYS A 89 19.01 6.61 -7.89
C LYS A 89 18.05 5.52 -8.32
N LEU A 90 17.12 5.87 -9.20
CA LEU A 90 16.11 4.93 -9.70
C LEU A 90 16.74 3.71 -10.37
N ASP A 91 17.83 3.92 -11.10
CA ASP A 91 18.50 2.85 -11.83
C ASP A 91 19.33 1.93 -10.93
N ASP A 92 19.62 2.33 -9.69
CA ASP A 92 20.31 1.51 -8.68
C ASP A 92 19.32 0.63 -7.87
N LEU A 93 18.01 0.83 -8.05
CA LEU A 93 17.01 0.03 -7.35
C LEU A 93 16.94 -1.39 -7.91
N LEU A 94 16.94 -2.35 -6.98
CA LEU A 94 16.59 -3.73 -7.28
C LEU A 94 15.13 -3.80 -7.72
N VAL A 95 14.89 -4.52 -8.81
CA VAL A 95 13.54 -4.87 -9.24
C VAL A 95 12.94 -5.82 -8.20
N ALA A 96 11.73 -5.52 -7.75
CA ALA A 96 11.00 -6.42 -6.87
C ALA A 96 10.69 -7.72 -7.63
N LYS A 97 11.05 -8.87 -7.05
CA LYS A 97 10.77 -10.19 -7.64
C LYS A 97 9.29 -10.56 -7.63
N ASP A 98 8.48 -9.77 -6.93
CA ASP A 98 7.08 -10.04 -6.62
C ASP A 98 6.19 -9.14 -7.49
N GLY A 99 5.99 -9.51 -8.76
CA GLY A 99 5.08 -8.79 -9.64
C GLY A 99 4.85 -9.45 -10.98
N GLU A 100 3.65 -9.26 -11.54
CA GLU A 100 3.37 -9.52 -12.94
C GLU A 100 4.11 -8.47 -13.80
N GLU A 101 5.41 -8.71 -14.04
CA GLU A 101 6.27 -7.79 -14.79
C GLU A 101 5.72 -7.45 -16.19
N LYS A 102 4.89 -8.33 -16.76
CA LYS A 102 4.43 -8.24 -18.15
C LYS A 102 3.54 -7.03 -18.44
N LEU A 103 2.86 -6.48 -17.44
CA LEU A 103 1.90 -5.38 -17.64
C LEU A 103 2.44 -4.01 -17.18
N LYS A 104 3.57 -4.02 -16.47
CA LYS A 104 4.22 -2.78 -16.02
C LYS A 104 5.05 -2.18 -17.14
N ARG A 105 5.04 -0.84 -17.25
CA ARG A 105 5.91 -0.08 -18.17
C ARG A 105 7.35 -0.06 -17.68
N ASP A 106 7.56 0.08 -16.38
CA ASP A 106 8.84 -0.10 -15.73
C ASP A 106 8.71 -1.17 -14.63
N PRO A 107 9.66 -2.11 -14.49
CA PRO A 107 9.60 -3.13 -13.44
C PRO A 107 9.55 -2.55 -12.01
N ARG A 108 9.96 -1.29 -11.83
CA ARG A 108 9.95 -0.55 -10.56
C ARG A 108 8.63 0.18 -10.29
N ASP A 109 7.71 0.18 -11.26
CA ASP A 109 6.34 0.66 -11.05
C ASP A 109 5.64 -0.20 -9.97
N PHE A 110 4.84 0.45 -9.13
CA PHE A 110 4.13 -0.23 -8.05
C PHE A 110 2.62 -0.01 -8.13
N ALA A 111 1.88 -0.99 -7.64
CA ALA A 111 0.43 -0.98 -7.66
C ALA A 111 -0.11 0.06 -6.68
N LEU A 112 -1.00 0.91 -7.17
CA LEU A 112 -1.86 1.79 -6.39
C LEU A 112 -3.20 1.12 -6.06
N TRP A 113 -3.67 0.24 -6.95
CA TRP A 113 -4.89 -0.54 -6.82
C TRP A 113 -4.70 -1.94 -7.38
N LYS A 114 -5.27 -2.94 -6.70
CA LYS A 114 -5.31 -4.37 -7.06
C LYS A 114 -6.71 -4.91 -6.75
#